data_AF-A0AAD7ESJ5-F1
#
_entry.id   AF-A0AAD7ESJ5-F1
#
_cell.length_a   1.000
_cell.length_b   1.000
_cell.length_c   1.000
_cell.angle_alpha   90.00
_cell.angle_beta   90.00
_cell.angle_gamma   90.00
#
_symmetry.space_group_name_H-M   'P 1'
#
loop_
_entity.id
_entity.type
_entity.pdbx_description
1 polymer ?
#
loop_
_entity_poly.entity_id
_entity_poly.type
_entity_poly.pdbx_seq_one_letter_code
_entity_poly.pdbx_strand_id
1 'polypeptide(L)'
;MLPNAARRQARSPLIPKTVTTFIPGKLRGKDWIETSAQARITLSLPHPRTQYANYLVFRNVHPRYYSGAPIQGFLYYHVPYPSQFLSGSLRFRCTPNRNPDNFHAGSDLSDRYGLAWSISLPRMVSRPRFTAVLDHLISQDKLLTEEQLRTAKN
;
A
#
# COMPACT_ATOMS: atom_id res chain seq x y z
N MET A 1 30.02 -15.82 32.95
CA MET A 1 29.19 -14.66 32.58
C MET A 1 29.93 -13.84 31.54
N LEU A 2 29.39 -13.70 30.33
CA LEU A 2 29.86 -12.76 29.31
C LEU A 2 28.71 -11.80 28.97
N PRO A 3 28.96 -10.50 28.74
CA PRO A 3 27.92 -9.49 28.70
C PRO A 3 27.12 -9.48 27.39
N ASN A 4 25.87 -9.08 27.57
CA ASN A 4 24.74 -9.12 26.68
C ASN A 4 24.81 -7.96 25.66
N ALA A 5 25.65 -8.06 24.62
CA ALA A 5 25.82 -6.96 23.66
C ALA A 5 26.21 -7.42 22.24
N ALA A 6 25.60 -8.47 21.71
CA ALA A 6 25.89 -8.89 20.32
C ALA A 6 24.69 -9.54 19.63
N ARG A 7 23.54 -8.84 19.60
CA ARG A 7 22.49 -9.15 18.59
C ARG A 7 21.53 -7.99 18.32
N ARG A 8 22.05 -6.78 18.12
CA ARG A 8 21.33 -5.79 17.32
C ARG A 8 21.57 -6.16 15.86
N GLN A 9 20.71 -7.01 15.29
CA GLN A 9 20.60 -7.11 13.84
C GLN A 9 20.49 -5.69 13.29
N ALA A 10 21.51 -5.27 12.53
CA ALA A 10 21.50 -4.01 11.83
C ALA A 10 20.20 -3.95 11.03
N ARG A 11 19.30 -3.04 11.42
CA ARG A 11 18.09 -2.77 10.65
C ARG A 11 18.55 -2.22 9.31
N SER A 12 18.40 -2.98 8.24
CA SER A 12 18.61 -2.44 6.90
C SER A 12 17.78 -1.15 6.76
N PRO A 13 18.37 -0.05 6.27
CA PRO A 13 17.62 1.18 6.07
C PRO A 13 16.42 0.87 5.17
N LEU A 14 15.22 1.22 5.62
CA LEU A 14 14.00 1.08 4.84
C LEU A 14 14.10 2.05 3.67
N ILE A 15 14.53 1.58 2.50
CA ILE A 15 14.54 2.38 1.27
C ILE A 15 13.06 2.62 0.89
N PRO A 16 12.59 3.87 0.87
CA PRO A 16 11.22 4.17 0.48
C PRO A 16 10.96 3.71 -0.96
N LYS A 17 9.89 2.94 -1.16
CA LYS A 17 9.49 2.50 -2.49
C LYS A 17 8.58 3.54 -3.12
N THR A 18 8.96 4.04 -4.29
CA THR A 18 8.12 5.00 -5.02
C THR A 18 6.99 4.25 -5.72
N VAL A 19 5.75 4.70 -5.49
CA VAL A 19 4.56 4.23 -6.22
C VAL A 19 4.08 5.35 -7.12
N THR A 20 3.91 5.05 -8.40
CA THR A 20 3.54 6.04 -9.42
C THR A 20 2.05 6.02 -9.76
N THR A 21 1.35 4.93 -9.51
CA THR A 21 -0.10 4.80 -9.74
C THR A 21 -0.72 3.70 -8.89
N PHE A 22 -2.00 3.83 -8.58
CA PHE A 22 -2.85 2.81 -7.98
C PHE A 22 -3.86 2.21 -8.97
N ILE A 23 -3.74 2.52 -10.27
CA ILE A 23 -4.59 1.98 -11.34
C ILE A 23 -3.94 0.71 -11.91
N PRO A 24 -4.59 -0.47 -11.81
CA PRO A 24 -4.02 -1.72 -12.32
C PRO A 24 -3.47 -1.65 -13.76
N GLY A 25 -4.25 -1.09 -14.68
CA GLY A 25 -3.86 -0.97 -16.10
C GLY A 25 -2.76 0.06 -16.40
N LYS A 26 -2.25 0.79 -15.39
CA LYS A 26 -1.14 1.74 -15.54
C LYS A 26 0.10 1.34 -14.73
N LEU A 27 0.04 0.21 -14.01
CA LEU A 27 1.14 -0.27 -13.18
C LEU A 27 2.40 -0.51 -14.01
N ARG A 28 3.55 -0.25 -13.41
CA ARG A 28 4.87 -0.49 -14.00
C ARG A 28 5.70 -1.33 -13.04
N GLY A 29 6.72 -2.01 -13.55
CA GLY A 29 7.59 -2.83 -12.68
C GLY A 29 8.29 -2.05 -11.56
N LYS A 30 8.41 -0.72 -11.67
CA LYS A 30 8.91 0.13 -10.58
C LYS A 30 7.93 0.30 -9.41
N ASP A 31 6.63 0.09 -9.63
CA ASP A 31 5.59 0.13 -8.60
C ASP A 31 5.53 -1.18 -7.79
N TRP A 32 6.26 -2.22 -8.22
CA TRP A 32 6.31 -3.52 -7.56
C TRP A 32 7.07 -3.45 -6.25
N ILE A 33 6.38 -3.73 -5.15
CA ILE A 33 6.87 -3.69 -3.79
C ILE A 33 7.27 -5.10 -3.38
N GLU A 34 8.49 -5.24 -2.87
CA GLU A 34 8.96 -6.45 -2.20
C GLU A 34 9.23 -6.11 -0.74
N THR A 35 8.57 -6.79 0.19
CA THR A 35 8.85 -6.65 1.61
C THR A 35 9.81 -7.73 2.06
N SER A 36 10.90 -7.31 2.71
CA SER A 36 11.66 -8.23 3.55
C SER A 36 10.83 -8.62 4.78
N ALA A 37 11.25 -9.65 5.51
CA ALA A 37 10.53 -10.26 6.64
C ALA A 37 10.04 -9.29 7.74
N GLN A 38 10.50 -8.03 7.74
CA GLN A 38 9.99 -6.97 8.60
C GLN A 38 8.86 -6.22 7.89
N ALA A 39 7.63 -6.53 8.30
CA ALA A 39 6.32 -6.00 7.89
C ALA A 39 6.17 -4.45 7.89
N ARG A 40 6.98 -3.75 7.10
CA ARG A 40 6.99 -2.30 6.94
C ARG A 40 7.26 -1.95 5.48
N ILE A 41 6.18 -1.74 4.75
CA ILE A 41 6.26 -1.06 3.45
C ILE A 41 6.29 0.43 3.76
N THR A 42 7.28 1.13 3.23
CA THR A 42 7.37 2.60 3.25
C THR A 42 7.16 3.09 1.83
N LEU A 43 6.08 3.81 1.56
CA LEU A 43 5.86 4.43 0.25
C LEU A 43 6.45 5.82 0.16
N SER A 44 6.98 6.16 -1.01
CA SER A 44 7.18 7.53 -1.44
C SER A 44 6.16 7.84 -2.53
N LEU A 45 5.36 8.88 -2.32
CA LEU A 45 4.37 9.34 -3.29
C LEU A 45 4.79 10.73 -3.76
N PRO A 46 5.16 10.90 -5.05
CA PRO A 46 5.53 12.20 -5.58
C PRO A 46 4.34 13.16 -5.42
N HIS A 47 4.52 14.21 -4.62
CA HIS A 47 3.47 15.18 -4.36
C HIS A 47 3.93 16.58 -4.82
N PRO A 48 3.15 17.28 -5.68
CA PRO A 48 3.57 18.57 -6.23
C PRO A 48 3.61 19.71 -5.19
N ARG A 49 2.93 19.59 -4.04
CA ARG A 49 2.90 20.65 -3.00
C ARG A 49 3.82 20.39 -1.79
N THR A 50 4.59 19.31 -1.76
CA THR A 50 5.45 18.98 -0.62
C THR A 50 6.78 18.39 -1.08
N GLN A 51 7.87 18.99 -0.63
CA GLN A 51 9.23 18.47 -0.84
C GLN A 51 9.52 17.18 -0.02
N TYR A 52 8.59 16.79 0.86
CA TYR A 52 8.72 15.63 1.73
C TYR A 52 8.03 14.40 1.14
N ALA A 53 8.77 13.29 1.03
CA ALA A 53 8.19 11.98 0.79
C ALA A 53 7.29 11.61 1.98
N ASN A 54 5.99 11.53 1.76
CA ASN A 54 5.07 11.06 2.79
C ASN A 54 5.18 9.55 2.92
N TYR A 55 5.83 9.12 4.00
CA TYR A 55 6.04 7.72 4.31
C TYR A 55 4.79 7.06 4.88
N LEU A 56 4.08 6.33 4.03
CA LEU A 56 3.11 5.38 4.55
C LEU A 56 3.81 4.13 5.02
N VAL A 57 3.84 3.94 6.34
CA VAL A 57 4.25 2.69 6.97
C VAL A 57 3.04 1.79 7.15
N PHE A 58 2.95 0.76 6.31
CA PHE A 58 2.00 -0.33 6.53
C PHE A 58 2.52 -1.19 7.68
N ARG A 59 1.85 -1.13 8.82
CA ARG A 59 2.11 -2.00 9.96
C ARG A 59 1.21 -3.23 9.86
N ASN A 60 1.70 -4.37 10.34
CA ASN A 60 0.99 -5.65 10.40
C ASN A 60 0.86 -6.42 9.08
N VAL A 61 1.59 -6.07 8.02
CA VAL A 61 1.74 -6.93 6.83
C VAL A 61 2.78 -8.02 7.12
N HIS A 62 2.62 -8.74 8.23
CA HIS A 62 3.60 -9.73 8.68
C HIS A 62 3.26 -11.07 8.02
N PRO A 63 4.24 -11.76 7.40
CA PRO A 63 4.00 -13.05 6.76
C PRO A 63 3.19 -14.02 7.64
N ARG A 64 3.52 -14.11 8.94
CA ARG A 64 2.78 -14.94 9.92
C ARG A 64 1.25 -14.72 9.99
N TYR A 65 0.74 -13.56 9.60
CA TYR A 65 -0.71 -13.28 9.64
C TYR A 65 -1.39 -13.38 8.28
N TYR A 66 -0.64 -13.36 7.17
CA TYR A 66 -1.22 -13.19 5.84
C TYR A 66 -0.80 -14.26 4.81
N SER A 67 0.42 -14.82 4.86
CA SER A 67 0.80 -15.80 3.81
C SER A 67 1.97 -16.73 4.15
N GLY A 68 2.68 -16.52 5.27
CA GLY A 68 3.91 -17.23 5.62
C GLY A 68 5.12 -16.96 4.70
N ALA A 69 4.89 -16.42 3.50
CA ALA A 69 5.88 -16.11 2.47
C ALA A 69 6.25 -14.61 2.44
N PRO A 70 7.38 -14.24 1.80
CA PRO A 70 7.67 -12.84 1.48
C PRO A 70 6.48 -12.20 0.75
N ILE A 71 6.09 -11.00 1.18
CA ILE A 71 4.96 -10.29 0.60
C ILE A 71 5.49 -9.40 -0.50
N GLN A 72 5.08 -9.70 -1.73
CA GLN A 72 5.57 -9.05 -2.93
C GLN A 72 4.43 -8.85 -3.93
N GLY A 73 4.39 -7.68 -4.57
CA GLY A 73 3.24 -7.33 -5.40
C GLY A 73 3.02 -5.84 -5.59
N PHE A 74 1.79 -5.46 -5.91
CA PHE A 74 1.41 -4.09 -6.24
C PHE A 74 0.31 -3.57 -5.30
N LEU A 75 0.40 -2.29 -4.92
CA LEU A 75 -0.73 -1.59 -4.33
C LEU A 75 -1.66 -1.10 -5.44
N TYR A 76 -2.96 -1.19 -5.19
CA TYR A 76 -3.97 -0.67 -6.10
C TYR A 76 -5.21 -0.23 -5.34
N TYR A 77 -5.97 0.69 -5.95
CA TYR A 77 -7.23 1.12 -5.40
C TYR A 77 -8.37 0.34 -6.06
N HIS A 78 -9.23 -0.23 -5.22
CA HIS A 78 -10.35 -1.06 -5.65
C HIS A 78 -11.66 -0.41 -5.21
N VAL A 79 -12.56 -0.19 -6.17
CA VAL A 79 -13.95 0.17 -5.92
C VAL A 79 -14.82 -0.94 -6.52
N PRO A 80 -15.67 -1.62 -5.74
CA PRO A 80 -16.50 -2.72 -6.26
C PRO A 80 -17.42 -2.27 -7.40
N TYR A 81 -17.99 -1.08 -7.28
CA TYR A 81 -18.85 -0.45 -8.29
C TYR A 81 -18.56 1.05 -8.34
N PRO A 82 -18.48 1.68 -9.54
CA PRO A 82 -18.18 3.11 -9.64
C PRO A 82 -19.10 4.04 -8.84
N SER A 83 -20.38 3.66 -8.68
CA SER A 83 -21.36 4.39 -7.88
C SER A 83 -21.16 4.27 -6.37
N GLN A 84 -20.34 3.32 -5.91
CA GLN A 84 -20.13 2.99 -4.50
C GLN A 84 -18.73 3.40 -4.03
N PHE A 85 -18.32 4.64 -4.31
CA PHE A 85 -16.99 5.14 -3.97
C PHE A 85 -16.67 5.02 -2.45
N LEU A 86 -17.69 5.09 -1.58
CA LEU A 86 -17.53 4.90 -0.13
C LEU A 86 -17.05 3.49 0.24
N SER A 87 -17.32 2.49 -0.60
CA SER A 87 -16.83 1.11 -0.47
C SER A 87 -15.42 0.93 -1.06
N GLY A 88 -14.81 2.01 -1.55
CA GLY A 88 -13.46 2.01 -2.10
C GLY A 88 -12.41 1.67 -1.05
N SER A 89 -11.36 0.97 -1.47
CA SER A 89 -10.29 0.53 -0.57
C SER A 89 -8.95 0.42 -1.27
N LEU A 90 -7.88 0.75 -0.55
CA LEU A 90 -6.53 0.40 -0.98
C LEU A 90 -6.28 -1.07 -0.65
N ARG A 91 -5.75 -1.83 -1.61
CA ARG A 91 -5.46 -3.27 -1.51
C ARG A 91 -4.05 -3.58 -1.99
N PHE A 92 -3.57 -4.76 -1.65
CA PHE A 92 -2.27 -5.28 -2.09
C PHE A 92 -2.49 -6.56 -2.89
N ARG A 93 -2.09 -6.55 -4.17
CA ARG A 93 -2.17 -7.68 -5.08
C ARG A 93 -0.83 -8.38 -5.11
N CYS A 94 -0.75 -9.60 -4.59
CA CYS A 94 0.43 -10.44 -4.64
C CYS A 94 0.67 -10.94 -6.07
N THR A 95 1.90 -10.77 -6.58
CA THR A 95 2.31 -11.23 -7.90
C THR A 95 3.67 -11.94 -7.81
N PRO A 96 3.95 -12.94 -8.67
CA PRO A 96 5.21 -13.69 -8.61
C PRO A 96 6.45 -12.85 -8.94
N ASN A 97 6.27 -11.75 -9.68
CA ASN A 97 7.36 -10.87 -10.07
C ASN A 97 6.84 -9.46 -10.39
N ARG A 98 7.76 -8.59 -10.78
CA ARG A 98 7.52 -7.18 -11.15
C ARG A 98 6.83 -6.96 -12.49
N ASN A 99 6.43 -7.98 -13.24
CA ASN A 99 5.69 -7.78 -14.50
C ASN A 99 4.23 -7.39 -14.18
N PRO A 100 3.76 -6.19 -14.59
CA PRO A 100 2.37 -5.78 -14.39
C PRO A 100 1.33 -6.71 -15.02
N ASP A 101 1.67 -7.43 -16.09
CA ASP A 101 0.73 -8.35 -16.75
C ASP A 101 0.28 -9.48 -15.81
N ASN A 102 1.12 -9.81 -14.83
CA ASN A 102 0.79 -10.81 -13.80
C ASN A 102 -0.21 -10.30 -12.76
N PHE A 103 -0.64 -9.04 -12.83
CA PHE A 103 -1.59 -8.46 -11.87
C PHE A 103 -2.92 -9.22 -11.86
N HIS A 104 -3.48 -9.53 -13.04
CA HIS A 104 -4.76 -10.23 -13.16
C HIS A 104 -4.70 -11.68 -12.70
N ALA A 105 -3.56 -12.34 -12.86
CA ALA A 105 -3.32 -13.69 -12.37
C ALA A 105 -2.94 -13.72 -10.88
N GLY A 106 -2.67 -12.57 -10.28
CA GLY A 106 -2.30 -12.44 -8.87
C GLY A 106 -3.49 -12.54 -7.92
N SER A 107 -3.21 -12.81 -6.65
CA SER A 107 -4.21 -12.86 -5.57
C SER A 107 -4.11 -11.65 -4.66
N ASP A 108 -5.23 -11.17 -4.13
CA ASP A 108 -5.16 -10.18 -3.05
C ASP A 108 -4.46 -10.81 -1.85
N LEU A 109 -3.57 -10.03 -1.21
CA LEU A 109 -3.01 -10.38 0.07
C LEU A 109 -4.16 -10.60 1.04
N SER A 110 -4.31 -11.81 1.56
CA SER A 110 -5.37 -12.15 2.52
C SER A 110 -4.78 -12.45 3.89
N ASP A 111 -5.56 -12.33 4.96
CA ASP A 111 -5.16 -12.89 6.25
C ASP A 111 -5.27 -14.42 6.27
N ARG A 112 -4.91 -15.04 7.40
CA ARG A 112 -5.03 -16.50 7.61
C ARG A 112 -6.46 -17.05 7.47
N TYR A 113 -7.47 -16.19 7.47
CA TYR A 113 -8.88 -16.54 7.30
C TYR A 113 -9.38 -16.29 5.87
N GLY A 114 -8.49 -15.88 4.96
CA GLY A 114 -8.84 -15.59 3.57
C GLY A 114 -9.44 -14.20 3.35
N LEU A 115 -9.48 -13.34 4.37
CA LEU A 115 -10.00 -11.98 4.22
C LEU A 115 -8.95 -11.08 3.56
N ALA A 116 -9.30 -10.48 2.42
CA ALA A 116 -8.41 -9.58 1.71
C ALA A 116 -8.00 -8.39 2.60
N TRP A 117 -6.69 -8.21 2.73
CA TRP A 117 -6.09 -7.04 3.32
C TRP A 117 -6.54 -5.80 2.56
N SER A 118 -7.10 -4.84 3.29
CA SER A 118 -7.59 -3.62 2.71
C SER A 118 -7.55 -2.46 3.71
N ILE A 119 -7.50 -1.25 3.17
CA ILE A 119 -7.69 -0.02 3.93
C ILE A 119 -8.84 0.74 3.26
N SER A 120 -10.00 0.78 3.91
CA SER A 120 -11.18 1.46 3.38
C SER A 120 -10.96 2.97 3.25
N LEU A 121 -11.67 3.59 2.29
CA LEU A 121 -11.65 5.03 2.10
C LEU A 121 -11.99 5.81 3.39
N PRO A 122 -13.06 5.50 4.15
CA PRO A 122 -13.33 6.18 5.42
C PRO A 122 -12.17 6.09 6.43
N ARG A 123 -11.46 4.96 6.47
CA ARG A 123 -10.28 4.79 7.32
C ARG A 123 -9.09 5.62 6.84
N MET A 124 -8.96 5.84 5.53
CA MET A 124 -7.94 6.73 4.98
C MET A 124 -8.25 8.18 5.30
N VAL A 125 -9.49 8.63 5.06
CA VAL A 125 -9.93 10.01 5.30
C VAL A 125 -9.81 10.42 6.77
N SER A 126 -10.11 9.51 7.69
CA SER A 126 -10.07 9.79 9.14
C SER A 126 -8.66 9.87 9.74
N ARG A 127 -7.59 9.60 8.99
CA ARG A 127 -6.23 9.47 9.55
C ARG A 127 -5.20 10.26 8.73
N PRO A 128 -4.56 11.30 9.31
CA PRO A 128 -3.62 12.18 8.60
C PRO A 128 -2.45 11.48 7.89
N ARG A 129 -2.05 10.30 8.36
CA ARG A 129 -0.97 9.53 7.71
C ARG A 129 -1.28 9.17 6.25
N PHE A 130 -2.56 9.10 5.85
CA PHE A 130 -2.95 8.72 4.49
C PHE A 130 -3.15 9.90 3.54
N THR A 131 -2.94 11.14 3.98
CA THR A 131 -3.14 12.34 3.14
C THR A 131 -2.44 12.21 1.79
N ALA A 132 -1.19 11.73 1.76
CA ALA A 132 -0.46 11.56 0.52
C ALA A 132 -1.08 10.54 -0.45
N VAL A 133 -1.67 9.46 0.05
CA VAL A 133 -2.40 8.51 -0.80
C VAL A 133 -3.65 9.16 -1.34
N LEU A 134 -4.41 9.85 -0.49
CA LEU A 134 -5.63 10.54 -0.90
C LEU A 134 -5.33 11.59 -1.98
N ASP A 135 -4.29 12.39 -1.77
CA ASP A 135 -3.82 13.38 -2.74
C ASP A 135 -3.38 12.73 -4.05
N HIS A 136 -2.68 11.59 -4.00
CA HIS A 136 -2.27 10.85 -5.19
C HIS A 136 -3.48 10.31 -5.96
N LEU A 137 -4.47 9.74 -5.27
CA LEU A 137 -5.72 9.25 -5.85
C LEU A 137 -6.52 10.36 -6.54
N ILE A 138 -6.49 11.59 -6.02
CA ILE A 138 -7.20 12.75 -6.59
C ILE A 138 -6.37 13.43 -7.70
N SER A 139 -5.08 13.65 -7.45
CA SER A 139 -4.25 14.51 -8.29
C SER A 139 -3.63 13.78 -9.48
N GLN A 140 -3.13 12.56 -9.24
CA GLN A 140 -2.37 11.79 -10.22
C GLN A 140 -3.27 10.76 -10.93
N ASP A 141 -3.97 9.93 -10.15
CA ASP A 141 -4.75 8.83 -10.71
C ASP A 141 -6.16 9.24 -11.13
N LYS A 142 -6.69 10.35 -10.60
CA LYS A 142 -8.07 10.82 -10.86
C LYS A 142 -9.14 9.76 -10.52
N LEU A 143 -8.85 8.93 -9.52
CA LEU A 143 -9.72 7.86 -9.03
C LEU A 143 -10.75 8.35 -8.00
N LEU A 144 -10.50 9.53 -7.40
CA LEU A 144 -11.39 10.20 -6.47
C LEU A 144 -11.49 11.68 -6.79
N THR A 145 -12.59 12.31 -6.37
CA THR A 145 -12.77 13.77 -6.37
C THR A 145 -12.68 14.34 -4.95
N GLU A 146 -12.41 15.65 -4.84
CA GLU A 146 -12.43 16.36 -3.56
C GLU A 146 -13.81 16.28 -2.88
N GLU A 147 -14.88 16.29 -3.68
CA GLU A 147 -16.25 16.14 -3.17
C GLU A 147 -16.47 14.76 -2.54
N GLN A 148 -16.03 13.69 -3.21
CA GLN A 148 -16.08 12.34 -2.67
C GLN A 148 -15.28 12.22 -1.37
N LEU A 149 -14.12 12.88 -1.30
CA LEU A 149 -13.30 12.90 -0.09
C LEU A 149 -14.01 13.61 1.07
N ARG A 150 -14.67 14.74 0.79
CA ARG A 150 -15.46 15.49 1.77
C ARG A 150 -16.64 14.66 2.28
N THR A 151 -17.35 13.96 1.38
CA THR A 151 -18.47 13.09 1.74
C THR A 151 -18.02 11.91 2.61
N ALA A 152 -16.85 11.32 2.33
CA ALA A 152 -16.30 10.23 3.12
C ALA A 152 -15.77 10.64 4.51
N LYS A 153 -15.71 11.95 4.81
CA LYS A 153 -15.29 12.49 6.10
C LYS A 153 -16.46 12.70 7.08
N ASN A 154 -17.66 12.88 6.55
CA ASN A 154 -18.90 13.08 7.29
C ASN A 154 -19.50 11.75 7.73
#